data_AF-A0A382AXC3-F1
#
_entry.id   AF-A0A382AXC3-F1
#
_cell.length_a   1.000
_cell.length_b   1.000
_cell.length_c   1.000
_cell.angle_alpha   90.00
_cell.angle_beta   90.00
_cell.angle_gamma   90.00
#
_symmetry.space_group_name_H-M   'P 1'
#
loop_
_entity.id
_entity.type
_entity.pdbx_description
1 polymer ?
#
loop_
_entity_poly.entity_id
_entity_poly.type
_entity_poly.pdbx_seq_one_letter_code
_entity_poly.pdbx_strand_id
1 'polypeptide(L)'
;MLAQLGLSVIPVGEDKTPRISSWAKHQTRQPTSKELSNYFSNGTTGFAVVCGKVSGNLETLDFDNKNDNCVFEDWFETLKDMDAELASRLYVTTTPSGGFHVRYRCPDVIIKGNRKLAV
;
A
#
# COMPACT_ATOMS: atom_id res chain seq x y z
N MET A 1 8.86 11.50 -6.92
CA MET A 1 7.42 11.67 -6.59
C MET A 1 7.01 10.89 -5.34
N LEU A 2 6.91 9.54 -5.33
CA LEU A 2 6.42 8.80 -4.15
C LEU A 2 7.31 8.97 -2.89
N ALA A 3 8.63 8.90 -3.04
CA ALA A 3 9.55 9.13 -1.92
C ALA A 3 9.42 10.55 -1.33
N GLN A 4 9.11 11.55 -2.15
CA GLN A 4 8.87 12.93 -1.70
C GLN A 4 7.56 13.06 -0.91
N LEU A 5 6.62 12.15 -1.09
CA LEU A 5 5.40 12.06 -0.27
C LEU A 5 5.67 11.36 1.07
N GLY A 6 6.92 11.02 1.39
CA GLY A 6 7.30 10.30 2.60
C GLY A 6 6.90 8.82 2.55
N LEU A 7 6.95 8.19 1.37
CA LEU A 7 6.71 6.76 1.20
C LEU A 7 8.03 6.00 1.05
N SER A 8 8.15 4.88 1.76
CA SER A 8 9.24 3.93 1.60
C SER A 8 8.96 3.02 0.41
N VAL A 9 9.77 3.11 -0.64
CA VAL A 9 9.54 2.43 -1.93
C VAL A 9 10.65 1.43 -2.23
N ILE A 10 10.29 0.22 -2.63
CA ILE A 10 11.24 -0.82 -3.01
C ILE A 10 10.97 -1.32 -4.43
N PRO A 11 11.99 -1.73 -5.20
CA PRO A 11 11.80 -2.30 -6.51
C PRO A 11 11.22 -3.71 -6.40
N VAL A 12 10.28 -4.06 -7.27
CA VAL A 12 9.73 -5.42 -7.39
C VAL A 12 9.71 -5.87 -8.84
N GLY A 13 9.78 -7.17 -9.06
CA GLY A 13 9.52 -7.76 -10.38
C GLY A 13 8.04 -7.90 -10.69
N GLU A 14 7.75 -8.37 -11.90
CA GLU A 14 6.39 -8.73 -12.35
C GLU A 14 5.77 -9.84 -11.50
N ASP A 15 6.62 -10.71 -10.95
CA ASP A 15 6.28 -11.76 -9.97
C ASP A 15 5.96 -11.22 -8.57
N LYS A 16 5.93 -9.89 -8.39
CA LYS A 16 5.72 -9.19 -7.12
C LYS A 16 6.78 -9.47 -6.06
N THR A 17 7.96 -10.00 -6.43
CA THR A 17 9.04 -10.25 -5.48
C THR A 17 10.06 -9.10 -5.45
N PRO A 18 10.59 -8.70 -4.27
CA PRO A 18 11.58 -7.63 -4.17
C PRO A 18 12.84 -7.90 -5.01
N ARG A 19 13.34 -6.87 -5.71
CA ARG A 19 14.60 -6.91 -6.50
C ARG A 19 15.80 -6.35 -5.75
N ILE A 20 15.80 -6.54 -4.43
CA ILE A 20 16.85 -6.10 -3.50
C ILE A 20 17.13 -7.21 -2.50
N SER A 21 18.38 -7.26 -2.00
CA SER A 21 18.83 -8.29 -1.07
C SER A 21 18.06 -8.32 0.26
N SER A 22 17.59 -7.16 0.72
CA SER A 22 16.75 -7.09 1.91
C SER A 22 15.87 -5.84 1.89
N TRP A 23 14.56 -6.08 2.00
CA TRP A 23 13.57 -5.02 2.20
C TRP A 23 13.33 -4.72 3.69
N ALA A 24 13.83 -5.54 4.61
CA ALA A 24 13.61 -5.38 6.05
C ALA A 24 14.10 -4.03 6.58
N LYS A 25 15.25 -3.56 6.10
CA LYS A 25 15.78 -2.21 6.43
C LYS A 25 14.83 -1.08 6.02
N HIS A 26 13.98 -1.32 5.02
CA HIS A 26 13.04 -0.34 4.49
C HIS A 26 11.71 -0.30 5.25
N GLN A 27 11.55 -1.15 6.28
CA GLN A 27 10.46 -1.08 7.26
C GLN A 27 10.70 -0.03 8.35
N THR A 28 11.95 0.42 8.55
CA THR A 28 12.33 1.38 9.59
C THR A 28 12.97 2.65 9.05
N ARG A 29 13.46 2.64 7.81
CA ARG A 29 14.05 3.81 7.13
C ARG A 29 13.62 3.87 5.67
N GLN A 30 13.35 5.05 5.13
CA GLN A 30 13.13 5.21 3.69
C GLN A 30 14.43 5.05 2.89
N PRO A 31 14.40 4.52 1.66
CA PRO A 31 15.56 4.49 0.79
C PRO A 31 16.09 5.91 0.51
N THR A 32 17.41 6.05 0.41
CA THR A 32 18.03 7.31 -0.02
C THR A 32 17.80 7.56 -1.51
N SER A 33 17.97 8.81 -1.97
CA SER A 33 17.90 9.12 -3.40
C SER A 33 18.89 8.30 -4.24
N LYS A 34 20.10 8.05 -3.72
CA LYS A 34 21.09 7.19 -4.40
C LYS A 34 20.63 5.73 -4.48
N GLU A 35 20.04 5.20 -3.41
CA GLU A 35 19.46 3.85 -3.42
C GLU A 35 18.32 3.76 -4.45
N LEU A 36 17.41 4.74 -4.48
CA LEU A 36 16.32 4.78 -5.47
C LEU A 36 16.84 4.84 -6.90
N SER A 37 17.81 5.73 -7.18
CA SER A 37 18.42 5.80 -8.51
C SER A 37 19.00 4.46 -8.92
N ASN A 38 19.70 3.75 -8.02
CA ASN A 38 20.25 2.43 -8.31
C ASN A 38 19.18 1.35 -8.46
N TYR A 39 18.10 1.40 -7.68
CA TYR A 39 17.02 0.42 -7.73
C TYR A 39 16.26 0.46 -9.06
N PHE A 40 16.14 1.64 -9.66
CA PHE A 40 15.34 1.85 -10.86
C PHE A 40 16.19 2.17 -12.11
N SER A 41 17.52 2.02 -12.05
CA SER A 41 18.40 2.28 -13.21
C SER A 41 18.41 1.17 -14.25
N ASN A 42 18.12 -0.08 -13.86
CA ASN A 42 18.39 -1.27 -14.69
C ASN A 42 17.11 -1.97 -15.17
N GLY A 43 16.14 -1.22 -15.69
CA GLY A 43 14.92 -1.80 -16.27
C GLY A 43 13.96 -2.44 -15.27
N THR A 44 14.04 -2.07 -13.99
CA THR A 44 12.99 -2.43 -13.02
C THR A 44 11.71 -1.68 -13.36
N THR A 45 10.64 -2.42 -13.62
CA THR A 45 9.34 -1.87 -14.05
C THR A 45 8.33 -1.76 -12.91
N GLY A 46 8.53 -2.51 -11.81
CA GLY A 46 7.61 -2.56 -10.68
C GLY A 46 8.15 -1.90 -9.41
N PHE A 47 7.25 -1.43 -8.56
CA PHE A 47 7.58 -1.00 -7.21
C PHE A 47 6.53 -1.49 -6.20
N ALA A 48 6.95 -1.59 -4.94
CA ALA A 48 6.07 -1.75 -3.79
C ALA A 48 6.31 -0.64 -2.77
N VAL A 49 5.26 -0.31 -2.02
CA VAL A 49 5.33 0.65 -0.91
C VAL A 49 5.32 -0.12 0.40
N VAL A 50 6.33 0.10 1.23
CA VAL A 50 6.39 -0.48 2.58
C VAL A 50 5.49 0.38 3.49
N CYS A 51 4.40 -0.20 3.96
CA CYS A 51 3.42 0.47 4.82
C CYS A 51 3.93 0.65 6.27
N GLY A 52 3.13 1.30 7.11
CA GLY A 52 3.40 1.53 8.52
C GLY A 52 4.16 2.83 8.78
N LYS A 53 4.84 2.88 9.92
CA LYS A 53 5.50 4.10 10.46
C LYS A 53 6.49 4.73 9.47
N VAL A 54 7.24 3.91 8.74
CA VAL A 54 8.22 4.38 7.75
C VAL A 54 7.60 5.18 6.59
N SER A 55 6.30 5.00 6.36
CA SER A 55 5.53 5.69 5.32
C SER A 55 4.48 6.66 5.87
N GLY A 56 4.70 7.16 7.10
CA GLY A 56 3.81 8.11 7.77
C GLY A 56 2.53 7.45 8.30
N ASN A 57 2.66 6.28 8.93
CA ASN A 57 1.55 5.43 9.39
C ASN A 57 0.54 5.12 8.27
N LEU A 58 1.06 4.85 7.07
CA LEU A 58 0.26 4.38 5.94
C LEU A 58 -0.26 2.97 6.24
N GLU A 59 -1.56 2.76 6.07
CA GLU A 59 -2.20 1.46 6.11
C GLU A 59 -2.92 1.18 4.78
N THR A 60 -3.04 -0.10 4.44
CA THR A 60 -3.78 -0.55 3.26
C THR A 60 -4.78 -1.62 3.69
N LEU A 61 -6.06 -1.39 3.38
CA LEU A 61 -7.06 -2.46 3.37
C LEU A 61 -7.00 -3.13 2.01
N ASP A 62 -6.80 -4.44 2.00
CA ASP A 62 -6.69 -5.27 0.81
C ASP A 62 -7.96 -6.12 0.68
N PHE A 63 -8.82 -5.71 -0.25
CA PHE A 63 -10.04 -6.42 -0.62
C PHE A 63 -9.71 -7.34 -1.79
N ASP A 64 -9.52 -8.62 -1.49
CA ASP A 64 -9.28 -9.64 -2.52
C ASP A 64 -10.62 -10.02 -3.19
N ASN A 65 -10.60 -10.24 -4.51
CA ASN A 65 -11.78 -10.70 -5.27
C ASN A 65 -11.71 -12.20 -5.57
N LYS A 66 -11.07 -12.98 -4.69
CA LYS A 66 -11.06 -14.43 -4.83
C LYS A 66 -12.49 -14.93 -4.63
N ASN A 67 -13.02 -15.62 -5.66
CA ASN A 67 -14.35 -16.24 -5.70
C ASN A 67 -15.53 -15.28 -5.96
N ASP A 68 -15.33 -14.17 -6.67
CA ASP A 68 -16.40 -13.23 -7.08
C ASP A 68 -17.23 -12.63 -5.91
N ASN A 69 -16.73 -12.70 -4.68
CA ASN A 69 -17.40 -12.24 -3.47
C ASN A 69 -16.65 -11.05 -2.83
N CYS A 70 -16.23 -10.08 -3.64
CA CYS A 70 -15.57 -8.89 -3.10
C CYS A 70 -16.58 -8.00 -2.36
N VAL A 71 -16.48 -7.92 -1.04
CA VAL A 71 -17.34 -7.08 -0.19
C VAL A 71 -17.04 -5.57 -0.27
N PHE A 72 -16.18 -5.15 -1.22
CA PHE A 72 -15.70 -3.77 -1.31
C PHE A 72 -16.85 -2.78 -1.57
N GLU A 73 -17.74 -3.08 -2.51
CA GLU A 73 -18.82 -2.17 -2.90
C GLU A 73 -19.78 -1.92 -1.73
N ASP A 74 -20.31 -2.98 -1.12
CA ASP A 74 -21.18 -2.89 0.06
C ASP A 74 -20.50 -2.16 1.23
N TRP A 75 -19.22 -2.46 1.47
CA TRP A 75 -18.44 -1.78 2.51
C TRP A 75 -18.26 -0.28 2.22
N PHE A 76 -17.98 0.09 0.97
CA PHE A 76 -17.71 1.46 0.60
C PHE A 76 -18.98 2.30 0.56
N GLU A 77 -20.12 1.74 0.14
CA GLU A 77 -21.42 2.41 0.24
C GLU A 77 -21.82 2.62 1.71
N THR A 78 -21.65 1.58 2.56
CA THR A 78 -21.87 1.73 4.01
C THR A 78 -21.00 2.85 4.60
N LEU A 79 -19.72 2.94 4.18
CA LEU A 79 -18.84 4.01 4.63
C LEU A 79 -19.31 5.39 4.17
N LYS A 80 -19.77 5.55 2.92
CA LYS A 80 -20.29 6.82 2.42
C LYS A 80 -21.53 7.27 3.18
N ASP A 81 -22.43 6.34 3.50
CA ASP A 81 -23.65 6.63 4.27
C ASP A 81 -23.31 7.07 5.70
N MET A 82 -22.26 6.51 6.28
CA MET A 82 -21.78 6.88 7.62
C MET A 82 -20.99 8.19 7.63
N ASP A 83 -20.07 8.38 6.68
CA ASP A 83 -19.16 9.52 6.59
C ASP A 83 -18.65 9.71 5.16
N ALA A 84 -19.41 10.47 4.37
CA ALA A 84 -19.07 10.81 2.99
C ALA A 84 -17.76 11.62 2.87
N GLU A 85 -17.43 12.45 3.87
CA GLU A 85 -16.19 13.22 3.85
C GLU A 85 -14.99 12.30 3.97
N LEU A 86 -15.02 11.36 4.94
CA LEU A 86 -13.98 10.35 5.10
C LEU A 86 -13.84 9.50 3.84
N ALA A 87 -14.95 9.01 3.29
CA ALA A 87 -14.94 8.22 2.06
C ALA A 87 -14.25 8.97 0.90
N SER A 88 -14.53 10.27 0.76
CA SER A 88 -13.94 11.11 -0.30
C SER A 88 -12.42 11.31 -0.18
N ARG A 89 -11.86 11.11 1.02
CA ARG A 89 -10.43 11.29 1.30
C ARG A 89 -9.60 10.02 1.13
N LEU A 90 -10.23 8.87 0.94
CA LEU A 90 -9.54 7.58 0.78
C LEU A 90 -8.92 7.46 -0.60
N TYR A 91 -7.70 6.89 -0.66
CA TYR A 91 -7.05 6.58 -1.93
C TYR A 91 -7.32 5.13 -2.33
N VAL A 92 -8.19 4.92 -3.31
CA VAL A 92 -8.63 3.60 -3.79
C VAL A 92 -7.96 3.27 -5.13
N THR A 93 -7.43 2.06 -5.27
CA THR A 93 -6.89 1.54 -6.54
C THR A 93 -7.37 0.11 -6.78
N THR A 94 -7.61 -0.26 -8.04
CA THR A 94 -7.87 -1.65 -8.42
C THR A 94 -6.58 -2.47 -8.48
N THR A 95 -6.69 -3.77 -8.23
CA THR A 95 -5.58 -4.73 -8.37
C THR A 95 -5.69 -5.47 -9.71
N PRO A 96 -4.60 -6.07 -10.22
CA PRO A 96 -4.65 -6.85 -11.46
C PRO A 96 -5.63 -8.03 -11.46
N SER A 97 -6.00 -8.53 -10.28
CA SER A 97 -6.97 -9.61 -10.10
C SER A 97 -8.41 -9.12 -9.87
N GLY A 98 -8.68 -7.83 -10.06
CA GLY A 98 -10.02 -7.25 -9.89
C GLY A 98 -10.42 -6.97 -8.44
N GLY A 99 -9.47 -7.03 -7.49
CA GLY A 99 -9.69 -6.58 -6.11
C GLY A 99 -9.43 -5.08 -5.94
N PHE A 100 -9.49 -4.61 -4.69
CA PHE A 100 -9.31 -3.19 -4.35
C PHE A 100 -8.30 -3.00 -3.22
N HIS A 101 -7.47 -1.98 -3.34
CA HIS A 101 -6.65 -1.47 -2.24
C HIS A 101 -7.17 -0.11 -1.81
N VAL A 102 -7.50 0.04 -0.53
CA VAL A 102 -7.87 1.31 0.10
C VAL A 102 -6.73 1.76 0.99
N ARG A 103 -6.18 2.94 0.73
CA ARG A 103 -5.03 3.47 1.47
C ARG A 103 -5.38 4.74 2.22
N TYR A 104 -4.91 4.81 3.46
CA TYR A 104 -5.05 5.96 4.34
C TYR A 104 -3.86 6.07 5.29
N ARG A 105 -3.69 7.24 5.89
CA ARG A 105 -2.73 7.45 6.99
C ARG A 105 -3.50 7.67 8.28
N CYS A 106 -3.09 6.99 9.34
CA CYS A 106 -3.63 7.20 10.68
C CYS A 106 -2.50 7.62 11.63
N PRO A 107 -2.21 8.92 11.75
CA PRO A 107 -1.02 9.41 12.46
C PRO A 107 -1.06 9.11 13.97
N ASP A 108 -2.24 9.06 14.57
CA ASP A 108 -2.43 8.98 16.03
C ASP A 108 -2.45 7.55 16.59
N VAL A 109 -2.31 6.53 15.74
CA VAL A 109 -2.36 5.11 16.15
C VAL A 109 -1.16 4.33 15.64
N ILE A 110 -0.81 3.27 16.38
CA ILE A 110 0.20 2.30 15.97
C ILE A 110 -0.47 1.21 15.15
N ILE A 111 -0.10 1.10 13.87
CA ILE A 111 -0.54 0.02 12.99
C ILE A 111 0.15 -1.29 13.43
N LYS A 112 -0.63 -2.28 13.90
CA LYS A 112 -0.11 -3.53 14.50
C LYS A 112 0.35 -4.58 13.48
N GLY A 113 0.39 -4.23 12.20
CA GLY A 113 0.76 -5.13 11.10
C GLY A 113 -0.44 -5.86 10.49
N ASN A 114 -0.16 -6.84 9.64
CA ASN A 114 -1.17 -7.48 8.81
C ASN A 114 -2.17 -8.30 9.65
N ARG A 115 -3.46 -8.08 9.40
CA ARG A 115 -4.56 -8.82 10.04
C ARG A 115 -5.63 -9.15 9.01
N LYS A 116 -6.07 -10.42 8.98
CA LYS A 116 -7.25 -10.82 8.21
C LYS A 116 -8.51 -10.38 8.96
N LEU A 117 -9.38 -9.62 8.29
CA LEU A 117 -10.60 -9.05 8.89
C LEU A 117 -11.87 -9.81 8.50
N ALA A 118 -11.90 -10.42 7.32
CA ALA A 118 -13.03 -11.20 6.80
C ALA A 118 -12.54 -12.37 5.93
N VAL A 119 -13.41 -13.35 5.68
CA VAL A 119 -13.21 -14.53 4.82
C VAL A 119 -14.30 -14.61 3.77
#